data_AF-A0A9J9BEJ2-F1
#
_entry.id   AF-A0A9J9BEJ2-F1
#
_cell.length_a   1.000
_cell.length_b   1.000
_cell.length_c   1.000
_cell.angle_alpha   90.00
_cell.angle_beta   90.00
_cell.angle_gamma   90.00
#
_symmetry.space_group_name_H-M   'P 1'
#
loop_
_entity.id
_entity.type
_entity.pdbx_description
1 polymer ?
#
loop_
_entity_poly.entity_id
_entity_poly.type
_entity_poly.pdbx_seq_one_letter_code
_entity_poly.pdbx_strand_id
1 'polypeptide(L)'
;MQLLVRVFCTLLFIATMNARAQDAVPSQQSSELAQQELDQQALTPQDIEQQEYIKWANALWDSMEPKTGNISLPGDVAELNVPDTFYFLNAADSRKVLEDIWGNPPGSAETMLGMLFPTGATPFETSSWGVTIEYEQDGYVTDDDADDINYDDLLTQMKEDTSLNSEERVAQGYDAISLVGWAAKPYYDKASNKLHWAKEIKFGDAPVNTLNYNIRVLGRKGVLVLNFIAGMDQLPLINQNLDSVLAIADFKEGSKYADFNPDIDDVAAYGIGALVAGKVLAKTGLIAAALIFLKKFGVIIVLGLGAFMRKLYKGRKSKAQESSDSSAES
;
A
#
# COMPACT_ATOMS: atom_id res chain seq x y z
N MET A 1 -35.87 -5.67 -36.33
CA MET A 1 -36.61 -4.41 -36.53
C MET A 1 -35.64 -3.41 -37.12
N GLN A 2 -35.70 -3.22 -38.45
CA GLN A 2 -34.80 -2.39 -39.25
C GLN A 2 -35.30 -0.93 -39.24
N LEU A 3 -34.40 0.04 -39.10
CA LEU A 3 -34.53 1.43 -39.57
C LEU A 3 -33.19 1.76 -40.24
N LEU A 4 -33.01 1.72 -41.57
CA LEU A 4 -33.45 2.62 -42.64
C LEU A 4 -32.98 4.09 -42.53
N VAL A 5 -31.93 4.37 -43.32
CA VAL A 5 -31.77 5.47 -44.31
C VAL A 5 -31.37 6.87 -43.83
N ARG A 6 -30.19 7.31 -44.31
CA ARG A 6 -29.93 8.49 -45.20
C ARG A 6 -28.40 8.60 -45.38
N VAL A 7 -27.80 8.00 -46.42
CA VAL A 7 -27.51 8.60 -47.74
C VAL A 7 -27.16 10.10 -47.64
N PHE A 8 -25.87 10.41 -47.68
CA PHE A 8 -25.38 11.70 -48.19
C PHE A 8 -24.24 11.46 -49.18
N CYS A 9 -24.34 12.19 -50.29
CA CYS A 9 -23.72 11.90 -51.57
C CYS A 9 -22.19 11.90 -51.56
N THR A 10 -21.65 10.86 -52.18
CA THR A 10 -20.32 10.77 -52.76
C THR A 10 -20.09 11.91 -53.76
N LEU A 11 -19.20 12.85 -53.44
CA LEU A 11 -18.59 13.73 -54.44
C LEU A 11 -17.39 13.01 -55.04
N LEU A 12 -17.69 12.25 -56.10
CA LEU A 12 -16.69 11.66 -56.98
C LEU A 12 -16.16 12.77 -57.90
N PHE A 13 -15.04 13.39 -57.55
CA PHE A 13 -14.31 14.25 -58.49
C PHE A 13 -13.61 13.36 -59.52
N ILE A 14 -14.25 13.14 -60.67
CA ILE A 14 -13.59 12.61 -61.86
C ILE A 14 -12.75 13.76 -62.43
N ALA A 15 -11.50 13.87 -61.99
CA ALA A 15 -10.50 14.64 -62.71
C ALA A 15 -10.07 13.83 -63.93
N THR A 16 -10.49 14.26 -65.11
CA THR A 16 -9.95 13.78 -66.39
C THR A 16 -8.46 14.08 -66.42
N MET A 17 -7.64 13.03 -66.32
CA MET A 17 -6.19 13.09 -66.51
C MET A 17 -5.90 13.48 -67.96
N ASN A 18 -5.50 14.72 -68.19
CA ASN A 18 -4.77 15.08 -69.39
C ASN A 18 -3.31 14.66 -69.18
N ALA A 19 -2.93 13.57 -69.85
CA ALA A 19 -1.55 13.17 -70.01
C ALA A 19 -0.79 14.21 -70.85
N ARG A 20 -0.23 15.21 -70.18
CA ARG A 20 1.01 15.86 -70.60
C ARG A 20 2.00 15.63 -69.47
N ALA A 21 2.94 14.71 -69.70
CA ALA A 21 4.18 14.64 -68.97
C ALA A 21 4.95 15.94 -69.23
N GLN A 22 4.65 16.96 -68.43
CA GLN A 22 5.61 17.98 -68.06
C GLN A 22 6.14 17.52 -66.72
N ASP A 23 7.47 17.42 -66.63
CA ASP A 23 8.20 17.23 -65.39
C ASP A 23 7.89 18.40 -64.45
N ALA A 24 6.72 18.38 -63.82
CA ALA A 24 6.30 19.34 -62.83
C ALA A 24 7.02 18.96 -61.54
N VAL A 25 8.21 19.53 -61.36
CA VAL A 25 8.84 19.62 -60.05
C VAL A 25 7.76 20.18 -59.11
N PRO A 26 7.38 19.47 -58.02
CA PRO A 26 6.41 19.99 -57.07
C PRO A 26 6.81 21.39 -56.66
N SER A 27 5.91 22.38 -56.77
CA SER A 27 6.25 23.73 -56.32
C SER A 27 6.65 23.67 -54.85
N GLN A 28 7.67 24.44 -54.44
CA GLN A 28 8.17 24.42 -53.05
C GLN A 28 7.03 24.59 -52.05
N GLN A 29 6.04 25.41 -52.37
CA GLN A 29 4.85 25.65 -51.56
C GLN A 29 3.95 24.39 -51.42
N SER A 30 3.86 23.55 -52.46
CA SER A 30 3.13 22.27 -52.39
C SER A 30 3.84 21.26 -51.50
N SER A 31 5.18 21.24 -51.57
CA SER A 31 6.02 20.37 -50.73
C SER A 31 6.05 20.82 -49.27
N GLU A 32 6.05 22.14 -49.02
CA GLU A 32 5.96 22.72 -47.68
C GLU A 32 4.58 22.49 -47.04
N LEU A 33 3.49 22.60 -47.82
CA LEU A 33 2.14 22.28 -47.34
C LEU A 33 1.99 20.79 -47.02
N ALA A 34 2.53 19.90 -47.86
CA ALA A 34 2.53 18.46 -47.59
C ALA A 34 3.39 18.09 -46.38
N GLN A 35 4.54 18.75 -46.18
CA GLN A 35 5.39 18.56 -45.01
C GLN A 35 4.71 19.11 -43.74
N GLN A 36 4.02 20.26 -43.81
CA GLN A 36 3.22 20.78 -42.70
C GLN A 36 2.04 19.88 -42.34
N GLU A 37 1.37 19.26 -43.31
CA GLU A 37 0.31 18.28 -43.06
C GLU A 37 0.85 16.98 -42.43
N LEU A 38 2.04 16.52 -42.86
CA LEU A 38 2.75 15.39 -42.25
C LEU A 38 3.24 15.69 -40.83
N ASP A 39 3.77 16.89 -40.59
CA ASP A 39 4.23 17.34 -39.27
C ASP A 39 3.05 17.61 -38.31
N GLN A 40 1.87 17.98 -38.82
CA GLN A 40 0.63 18.09 -38.04
C GLN A 40 -0.01 16.73 -37.70
N GLN A 41 0.32 15.67 -38.44
CA GLN A 41 -0.11 14.29 -38.16
C GLN A 41 0.91 13.49 -37.34
N ALA A 42 2.12 14.01 -37.15
CA ALA A 42 3.15 13.36 -36.33
C ALA A 42 2.75 13.42 -34.85
N LEU A 43 2.62 12.24 -34.23
CA LEU A 43 2.38 12.12 -32.78
C LEU A 43 3.51 12.79 -32.01
N THR A 44 3.17 13.56 -30.99
CA THR A 44 4.17 14.12 -30.07
C THR A 44 4.76 13.01 -29.18
N PRO A 45 5.94 13.21 -28.57
CA PRO A 45 6.47 12.26 -27.58
C PRO A 45 5.47 11.95 -26.44
N GLN A 46 4.70 12.95 -26.00
CA GLN A 46 3.66 12.75 -24.99
C GLN A 46 2.50 11.87 -25.50
N ASP A 47 2.09 12.05 -26.76
CA ASP A 47 1.07 11.19 -27.36
C ASP A 47 1.55 9.74 -27.48
N ILE A 48 2.84 9.54 -27.78
CA ILE A 48 3.46 8.21 -27.83
C ILE A 48 3.47 7.56 -26.45
N GLU A 49 3.97 8.26 -25.42
CA GLU A 49 3.99 7.78 -24.04
C GLU A 49 2.58 7.44 -23.54
N GLN A 50 1.59 8.29 -23.84
CA GLN A 50 0.19 8.05 -23.49
C GLN A 50 -0.37 6.82 -24.20
N GLN A 51 -0.05 6.61 -25.48
CA GLN A 51 -0.47 5.42 -26.23
C GLN A 51 0.18 4.15 -25.69
N GLU A 52 1.46 4.19 -25.33
CA GLU A 52 2.18 3.08 -24.72
C GLU A 52 1.58 2.73 -23.34
N TYR A 53 1.28 3.74 -22.52
CA TYR A 53 0.60 3.56 -21.25
C TYR A 53 -0.77 2.91 -21.43
N ILE A 54 -1.61 3.40 -22.34
CA ILE A 54 -2.94 2.83 -22.60
C ILE A 54 -2.82 1.36 -23.05
N LYS A 55 -1.86 1.07 -23.93
CA LYS A 55 -1.63 -0.31 -24.40
C LYS A 55 -1.20 -1.23 -23.25
N TRP A 56 -0.28 -0.77 -22.40
CA TRP A 56 0.14 -1.49 -21.21
C TRP A 56 -1.03 -1.71 -20.24
N ALA A 57 -1.79 -0.65 -19.92
CA ALA A 57 -2.91 -0.70 -19.00
C ALA A 57 -3.99 -1.68 -19.47
N ASN A 58 -4.36 -1.63 -20.76
CA ASN A 58 -5.30 -2.59 -21.35
C ASN A 58 -4.78 -4.02 -21.28
N ALA A 59 -3.53 -4.26 -21.67
CA ALA A 59 -2.95 -5.60 -21.62
C ALA A 59 -2.86 -6.16 -20.19
N LEU A 60 -2.55 -5.29 -19.21
CA LEU A 60 -2.51 -5.66 -17.81
C LEU A 60 -3.91 -5.97 -17.28
N TRP A 61 -4.90 -5.13 -17.58
CA TRP A 61 -6.31 -5.35 -17.22
C TRP A 61 -6.89 -6.63 -17.82
N ASP A 62 -6.64 -6.87 -19.11
CA ASP A 62 -7.08 -8.09 -19.81
C ASP A 62 -6.43 -9.36 -19.24
N SER A 63 -5.33 -9.23 -18.51
CA SER A 63 -4.66 -10.34 -17.82
C SER A 63 -5.26 -10.66 -16.44
N MET A 64 -6.12 -9.79 -15.91
CA MET A 64 -6.75 -9.95 -14.60
C MET A 64 -8.11 -10.66 -14.72
N GLU A 65 -8.55 -11.26 -13.63
CA GLU A 65 -9.84 -11.97 -13.59
C GLU A 65 -10.75 -11.38 -12.50
N PRO A 66 -11.52 -10.32 -12.80
CA PRO A 66 -12.54 -9.79 -11.90
C PRO A 66 -13.63 -10.81 -11.61
N LYS A 67 -13.98 -10.99 -10.32
CA LYS A 67 -14.99 -11.97 -9.87
C LYS A 67 -16.09 -11.32 -9.04
N THR A 68 -17.30 -11.83 -9.19
CA THR A 68 -18.45 -11.55 -8.32
C THR A 68 -19.00 -12.86 -7.74
N GLY A 69 -19.95 -12.78 -6.82
CA GLY A 69 -20.56 -13.92 -6.15
C GLY A 69 -19.76 -14.41 -4.95
N ASN A 70 -19.96 -15.68 -4.59
CA ASN A 70 -19.37 -16.28 -3.40
C ASN A 70 -17.92 -16.73 -3.64
N ILE A 71 -16.99 -16.19 -2.86
CA ILE A 71 -15.56 -16.46 -2.95
C ILE A 71 -15.07 -16.93 -1.57
N SER A 72 -14.67 -18.20 -1.46
CA SER A 72 -14.03 -18.69 -0.23
C SER A 72 -12.61 -18.14 -0.11
N LEU A 73 -12.28 -17.57 1.05
CA LEU A 73 -10.91 -17.18 1.36
C LEU A 73 -10.06 -18.40 1.73
N PRO A 74 -8.73 -18.35 1.56
CA PRO A 74 -7.84 -19.43 1.94
C PRO A 74 -8.02 -19.86 3.40
N GLY A 75 -7.86 -21.17 3.66
CA GLY A 75 -8.04 -21.75 4.99
C GLY A 75 -9.50 -21.95 5.42
N ASP A 76 -10.46 -21.64 4.55
CA ASP A 76 -11.91 -21.81 4.81
C ASP A 76 -12.42 -21.03 6.04
N VAL A 77 -11.71 -19.98 6.43
CA VAL A 77 -12.02 -19.18 7.64
C VAL A 77 -13.16 -18.20 7.41
N ALA A 78 -13.24 -17.66 6.20
CA ALA A 78 -14.19 -16.63 5.81
C ALA A 78 -14.58 -16.79 4.33
N GLU A 79 -15.69 -16.18 3.97
CA GLU A 79 -16.15 -16.07 2.59
C GLU A 79 -16.49 -14.62 2.26
N LEU A 80 -16.37 -14.29 0.98
CA LEU A 80 -16.80 -13.03 0.42
C LEU A 80 -18.05 -13.26 -0.42
N ASN A 81 -19.13 -12.59 -0.08
CA ASN A 81 -20.36 -12.49 -0.86
C ASN A 81 -20.31 -11.21 -1.70
N VAL A 82 -19.63 -11.26 -2.84
CA VAL A 82 -19.34 -10.07 -3.66
C VAL A 82 -20.57 -9.73 -4.53
N PRO A 83 -21.28 -8.61 -4.27
CA PRO A 83 -22.44 -8.22 -5.07
C PRO A 83 -22.02 -7.64 -6.43
N ASP A 84 -22.95 -7.53 -7.38
CA ASP A 84 -22.67 -6.97 -8.72
C ASP A 84 -22.23 -5.50 -8.72
N THR A 85 -22.39 -4.79 -7.60
CA THR A 85 -21.88 -3.42 -7.40
C THR A 85 -20.39 -3.37 -7.10
N PHE A 86 -19.75 -4.52 -6.85
CA PHE A 86 -18.32 -4.67 -6.66
C PHE A 86 -17.77 -5.80 -7.54
N TYR A 87 -16.46 -5.79 -7.74
CA TYR A 87 -15.71 -6.96 -8.20
C TYR A 87 -14.51 -7.21 -7.31
N PHE A 88 -14.12 -8.47 -7.22
CA PHE A 88 -12.95 -8.94 -6.49
C PHE A 88 -11.82 -9.31 -7.45
N LEU A 89 -10.62 -8.83 -7.14
CA LEU A 89 -9.37 -9.28 -7.71
C LEU A 89 -8.69 -10.22 -6.71
N ASN A 90 -8.23 -11.37 -7.18
CA ASN A 90 -7.50 -12.32 -6.35
C ASN A 90 -6.15 -11.75 -5.88
N ALA A 91 -5.46 -12.46 -4.99
CA ALA A 91 -4.14 -12.09 -4.47
C ALA A 91 -3.11 -11.72 -5.56
N ALA A 92 -3.05 -12.49 -6.66
CA ALA A 92 -2.07 -12.26 -7.72
C ALA A 92 -2.37 -10.99 -8.51
N ASP A 93 -3.64 -10.75 -8.84
CA ASP A 93 -4.05 -9.52 -9.55
C ASP A 93 -3.97 -8.30 -8.63
N SER A 94 -4.26 -8.46 -7.34
CA SER A 94 -4.11 -7.39 -6.34
C SER A 94 -2.68 -6.94 -6.18
N ARG A 95 -1.70 -7.85 -6.25
CA ARG A 95 -0.27 -7.48 -6.26
C ARG A 95 0.08 -6.62 -7.47
N LYS A 96 -0.39 -6.97 -8.66
CA LYS A 96 -0.20 -6.14 -9.87
C LYS A 96 -0.78 -4.75 -9.65
N VAL A 97 -1.95 -4.63 -9.04
CA VAL A 97 -2.54 -3.32 -8.72
C VAL A 97 -1.67 -2.53 -7.76
N LEU A 98 -1.31 -3.12 -6.62
CA LEU A 98 -0.58 -2.41 -5.56
C LEU A 98 0.84 -2.02 -5.98
N GLU A 99 1.54 -2.89 -6.69
CA GLU A 99 2.94 -2.70 -7.07
C GLU A 99 3.06 -2.01 -8.44
N ASP A 100 2.46 -2.56 -9.50
CA ASP A 100 2.64 -2.07 -10.87
C ASP A 100 1.81 -0.82 -11.19
N ILE A 101 0.59 -0.71 -10.63
CA ILE A 101 -0.31 0.41 -10.93
C ILE A 101 -0.16 1.52 -9.88
N TRP A 102 -0.14 1.18 -8.59
CA TRP A 102 -0.10 2.15 -7.50
C TRP A 102 1.31 2.42 -6.95
N GLY A 103 2.32 1.72 -7.46
CA GLY A 103 3.73 2.04 -7.20
C GLY A 103 4.21 1.72 -5.78
N ASN A 104 3.55 0.79 -5.09
CA ASN A 104 4.04 0.33 -3.79
C ASN A 104 5.31 -0.51 -3.95
N PRO A 105 6.20 -0.53 -2.93
CA PRO A 105 7.40 -1.35 -2.99
C PRO A 105 7.09 -2.84 -3.19
N PRO A 106 7.96 -3.58 -3.90
CA PRO A 106 7.85 -5.01 -4.03
C PRO A 106 7.74 -5.70 -2.68
N GLY A 107 6.82 -6.66 -2.58
CA GLY A 107 6.58 -7.43 -1.36
C GLY A 107 5.58 -6.79 -0.39
N SER A 108 5.14 -5.55 -0.65
CA SER A 108 4.14 -4.86 0.17
C SER A 108 2.76 -5.55 0.20
N ALA A 109 2.52 -6.46 -0.73
CA ALA A 109 1.26 -7.18 -0.90
C ALA A 109 1.42 -8.72 -0.82
N GLU A 110 2.46 -9.22 -0.14
CA GLU A 110 2.73 -10.65 0.01
C GLU A 110 1.61 -11.40 0.77
N THR A 111 1.06 -10.78 1.82
CA THR A 111 0.00 -11.34 2.67
C THR A 111 -1.41 -11.09 2.12
N MET A 112 -1.51 -10.39 0.98
CA MET A 112 -2.77 -9.99 0.39
C MET A 112 -3.59 -11.18 -0.09
N LEU A 113 -4.84 -11.30 0.37
CA LEU A 113 -5.78 -12.31 -0.12
C LEU A 113 -6.52 -11.84 -1.37
N GLY A 114 -6.76 -10.53 -1.48
CA GLY A 114 -7.29 -9.90 -2.66
C GLY A 114 -7.75 -8.47 -2.43
N MET A 115 -8.42 -7.89 -3.42
CA MET A 115 -8.92 -6.53 -3.39
C MET A 115 -10.34 -6.44 -3.94
N LEU A 116 -11.14 -5.56 -3.34
CA LEU A 116 -12.47 -5.18 -3.84
C LEU A 116 -12.42 -3.80 -4.49
N PHE A 117 -13.15 -3.67 -5.58
CA PHE A 117 -13.34 -2.41 -6.30
C PHE A 117 -14.82 -2.23 -6.66
N PRO A 118 -15.34 -1.00 -6.67
CA PRO A 118 -16.69 -0.75 -7.18
C PRO A 118 -16.76 -1.05 -8.69
N THR A 119 -17.86 -1.64 -9.13
CA THR A 119 -18.10 -1.90 -10.55
C THR A 119 -18.15 -0.59 -11.35
N GLY A 120 -17.49 -0.57 -12.50
CA GLY A 120 -17.41 0.61 -13.37
C GLY A 120 -16.22 1.53 -13.08
N ALA A 121 -15.41 1.22 -12.06
CA ALA A 121 -14.10 1.85 -11.85
C ALA A 121 -12.97 0.84 -12.10
N THR A 122 -11.83 1.33 -12.58
CA THR A 122 -10.61 0.55 -12.76
C THR A 122 -9.49 1.09 -11.87
N PRO A 123 -8.51 0.26 -11.47
CA PRO A 123 -7.40 0.70 -10.62
C PRO A 123 -6.48 1.75 -11.28
N PHE A 124 -6.63 2.01 -12.58
CA PHE A 124 -5.82 2.96 -13.34
C PHE A 124 -6.29 4.42 -13.22
N GLU A 125 -7.54 4.64 -12.80
CA GLU A 125 -8.09 5.98 -12.66
C GLU A 125 -7.55 6.68 -11.41
N THR A 126 -7.23 7.97 -11.51
CA THR A 126 -6.75 8.76 -10.36
C THR A 126 -7.77 8.90 -9.24
N SER A 127 -9.07 8.79 -9.57
CA SER A 127 -10.17 8.76 -8.61
C SER A 127 -10.52 7.35 -8.11
N SER A 128 -9.78 6.33 -8.53
CA SER A 128 -10.03 4.96 -8.10
C SER A 128 -9.79 4.82 -6.60
N TRP A 129 -10.66 4.05 -5.96
CA TRP A 129 -10.45 3.56 -4.61
C TRP A 129 -10.67 2.05 -4.59
N GLY A 130 -10.02 1.37 -3.66
CA GLY A 130 -10.15 -0.08 -3.49
C GLY A 130 -10.02 -0.48 -2.04
N VAL A 131 -10.39 -1.73 -1.73
CA VAL A 131 -10.30 -2.30 -0.39
C VAL A 131 -9.41 -3.52 -0.44
N THR A 132 -8.30 -3.49 0.27
CA THR A 132 -7.45 -4.67 0.46
C THR A 132 -8.06 -5.61 1.50
N ILE A 133 -7.87 -6.91 1.30
CA ILE A 133 -8.33 -7.97 2.20
C ILE A 133 -7.14 -8.85 2.58
N GLU A 134 -6.87 -8.96 3.88
CA GLU A 134 -5.87 -9.86 4.45
C GLU A 134 -6.46 -10.65 5.62
N TYR A 135 -5.79 -11.73 6.03
CA TYR A 135 -6.13 -12.48 7.23
C TYR A 135 -4.89 -12.75 8.07
N GLU A 136 -4.90 -12.25 9.31
CA GLU A 136 -3.83 -12.46 10.28
C GLU A 136 -4.24 -13.56 11.27
N GLN A 137 -3.64 -14.75 11.15
CA GLN A 137 -3.97 -15.91 11.99
C GLN A 137 -3.03 -16.03 13.20
N ASP A 138 -3.08 -15.07 14.10
CA ASP A 138 -2.23 -15.01 15.30
C ASP A 138 -2.95 -15.42 16.60
N GLY A 139 -4.15 -16.01 16.49
CA GLY A 139 -4.97 -16.43 17.63
C GLY A 139 -6.13 -15.48 17.93
N TYR A 140 -6.86 -15.78 19.01
CA TYR A 140 -7.97 -14.97 19.49
C TYR A 140 -7.46 -13.67 20.12
N VAL A 141 -7.84 -12.52 19.56
CA VAL A 141 -7.49 -11.21 20.12
C VAL A 141 -8.52 -10.82 21.17
N THR A 142 -8.10 -10.67 22.41
CA THR A 142 -9.00 -10.21 23.49
C THR A 142 -9.34 -8.73 23.31
N ASP A 143 -10.57 -8.34 23.64
CA ASP A 143 -11.04 -6.96 23.61
C ASP A 143 -11.11 -6.28 24.97
N ASP A 144 -10.55 -6.92 26.01
CA ASP A 144 -10.51 -6.42 27.39
C ASP A 144 -9.85 -5.04 27.52
N ASP A 145 -8.87 -4.72 26.65
CA ASP A 145 -8.14 -3.45 26.66
C ASP A 145 -8.80 -2.34 25.83
N ALA A 146 -9.91 -2.62 25.13
CA ALA A 146 -10.50 -1.70 24.14
C ALA A 146 -10.82 -0.30 24.68
N ASP A 147 -11.29 -0.23 25.92
CA ASP A 147 -11.74 1.01 26.58
C ASP A 147 -10.58 1.81 27.21
N ASP A 148 -9.39 1.20 27.33
CA ASP A 148 -8.24 1.77 28.03
C ASP A 148 -7.20 2.40 27.08
N ILE A 149 -7.41 2.32 25.77
CA ILE A 149 -6.44 2.77 24.76
C ILE A 149 -6.45 4.30 24.63
N ASN A 150 -5.29 4.92 24.83
CA ASN A 150 -5.07 6.33 24.48
C ASN A 150 -4.67 6.47 22.99
N TYR A 151 -5.65 6.74 22.13
CA TYR A 151 -5.42 6.88 20.69
C TYR A 151 -4.64 8.13 20.27
N ASP A 152 -4.53 9.15 21.13
CA ASP A 152 -3.72 10.34 20.84
C ASP A 152 -2.23 10.07 21.09
N ASP A 153 -1.90 9.35 22.19
CA ASP A 153 -0.53 8.85 22.44
C ASP A 153 -0.12 7.86 21.33
N LEU A 154 -1.04 6.98 20.95
CA LEU A 154 -0.78 6.01 19.90
C LEU A 154 -0.50 6.66 18.54
N LEU A 155 -1.27 7.71 18.18
CA LEU A 155 -1.01 8.47 16.96
C LEU A 155 0.38 9.10 16.98
N THR A 156 0.80 9.62 18.13
CA THR A 156 2.13 10.21 18.30
C THR A 156 3.21 9.18 18.01
N GLN A 157 3.11 7.98 18.59
CA GLN A 157 4.04 6.89 18.32
C GLN A 157 4.04 6.48 16.84
N MET A 158 2.86 6.32 16.22
CA MET A 158 2.75 5.94 14.81
C MET A 158 3.36 6.99 13.87
N LYS A 159 3.28 8.27 14.21
CA LYS A 159 3.93 9.35 13.44
C LYS A 159 5.44 9.25 13.51
N GLU A 160 6.00 8.99 14.69
CA GLU A 160 7.44 8.76 14.88
C GLU A 160 7.92 7.55 14.08
N ASP A 161 7.22 6.42 14.19
CA ASP A 161 7.55 5.20 13.44
C ASP A 161 7.43 5.42 11.91
N THR A 162 6.41 6.15 11.46
CA THR A 162 6.26 6.49 10.03
C THR A 162 7.42 7.37 9.56
N SER A 163 7.83 8.36 10.34
CA SER A 163 8.97 9.22 9.99
C SER A 163 10.26 8.42 9.87
N LEU A 164 10.52 7.49 10.80
CA LEU A 164 11.71 6.63 10.76
C LEU A 164 11.70 5.71 9.54
N ASN A 165 10.56 5.07 9.24
CA ASN A 165 10.43 4.19 8.08
C ASN A 165 10.48 4.97 6.75
N SER A 166 10.10 6.25 6.75
CA SER A 166 10.17 7.10 5.57
C SER A 166 11.61 7.33 5.09
N GLU A 167 12.60 7.34 5.99
CA GLU A 167 14.01 7.51 5.61
C GLU A 167 14.49 6.33 4.75
N GLU A 168 14.12 5.10 5.13
CA GLU A 168 14.44 3.89 4.37
C GLU A 168 13.71 3.88 3.02
N ARG A 169 12.43 4.26 3.00
CA ARG A 169 11.64 4.38 1.78
C ARG A 169 12.30 5.33 0.75
N VAL A 170 12.76 6.50 1.21
CA VAL A 170 13.48 7.47 0.36
C VAL A 170 14.82 6.92 -0.11
N ALA A 171 15.57 6.22 0.75
CA ALA A 171 16.82 5.58 0.37
C ALA A 171 16.65 4.51 -0.74
N GLN A 172 15.46 3.92 -0.84
CA GLN A 172 15.07 2.96 -1.89
C GLN A 172 14.52 3.63 -3.17
N GLY A 173 14.45 4.97 -3.21
CA GLY A 173 14.00 5.72 -4.38
C GLY A 173 12.49 6.00 -4.45
N TYR A 174 11.75 5.75 -3.38
CA TYR A 174 10.33 6.07 -3.29
C TYR A 174 10.09 7.43 -2.63
N ASP A 175 8.91 7.99 -2.84
CA ASP A 175 8.50 9.23 -2.18
C ASP A 175 8.45 9.07 -0.65
N ALA A 176 8.83 10.15 0.05
CA ALA A 176 8.69 10.24 1.49
C ALA A 176 7.22 10.07 1.91
N ILE A 177 7.01 9.44 3.07
CA ILE A 177 5.69 9.19 3.64
C ILE A 177 5.58 9.89 5.00
N SER A 178 4.42 10.52 5.25
CA SER A 178 4.13 11.13 6.54
C SER A 178 2.70 10.84 6.97
N LEU A 179 2.53 10.41 8.22
CA LEU A 179 1.22 10.27 8.85
C LEU A 179 0.76 11.64 9.35
N VAL A 180 -0.25 12.24 8.72
CA VAL A 180 -0.76 13.57 9.10
C VAL A 180 -1.58 13.47 10.39
N GLY A 181 -2.42 12.44 10.50
CA GLY A 181 -3.30 12.27 11.65
C GLY A 181 -4.38 11.21 11.44
N TRP A 182 -5.33 11.18 12.37
CA TRP A 182 -6.57 10.45 12.21
C TRP A 182 -7.51 11.20 11.26
N ALA A 183 -7.86 10.58 10.15
CA ALA A 183 -9.01 10.98 9.32
C ALA A 183 -10.35 10.57 9.99
N ALA A 184 -10.34 9.44 10.70
CA ALA A 184 -11.39 9.00 11.60
C ALA A 184 -10.74 8.40 12.85
N LYS A 185 -11.11 8.91 14.03
CA LYS A 185 -10.54 8.44 15.29
C LYS A 185 -10.87 6.95 15.50
N PRO A 186 -9.94 6.17 16.06
CA PRO A 186 -10.21 4.76 16.32
C PRO A 186 -11.39 4.55 17.27
N TYR A 187 -12.18 3.51 17.01
CA TYR A 187 -13.21 3.04 17.94
C TYR A 187 -13.48 1.56 17.75
N TYR A 188 -13.83 0.88 18.84
CA TYR A 188 -14.21 -0.53 18.84
C TYR A 188 -15.73 -0.68 18.99
N ASP A 189 -16.35 -1.37 18.04
CA ASP A 189 -17.73 -1.79 18.10
C ASP A 189 -17.84 -3.19 18.73
N LYS A 190 -18.20 -3.21 20.02
CA LYS A 190 -18.39 -4.43 20.81
C LYS A 190 -19.52 -5.31 20.26
N ALA A 191 -20.54 -4.75 19.62
CA ALA A 191 -21.69 -5.53 19.15
C ALA A 191 -21.32 -6.40 17.94
N SER A 192 -20.33 -5.96 17.16
CA SER A 192 -19.94 -6.62 15.92
C SER A 192 -18.49 -7.12 15.90
N ASN A 193 -17.77 -6.95 17.02
CA ASN A 193 -16.34 -7.26 17.22
C ASN A 193 -15.45 -6.66 16.13
N LYS A 194 -15.65 -5.38 15.83
CA LYS A 194 -14.92 -4.65 14.79
C LYS A 194 -14.24 -3.42 15.34
N LEU A 195 -12.96 -3.26 15.00
CA LEU A 195 -12.18 -2.06 15.29
C LEU A 195 -12.02 -1.25 14.01
N HIS A 196 -12.34 0.05 14.09
CA HIS A 196 -12.34 0.97 12.96
C HIS A 196 -11.40 2.13 13.23
N TRP A 197 -10.66 2.58 12.22
CA TRP A 197 -9.95 3.86 12.24
C TRP A 197 -9.59 4.29 10.83
N ALA A 198 -9.29 5.56 10.62
CA ALA A 198 -8.75 6.01 9.35
C ALA A 198 -7.56 6.94 9.52
N LYS A 199 -6.54 6.75 8.69
CA LYS A 199 -5.32 7.56 8.64
C LYS A 199 -5.36 8.49 7.44
N GLU A 200 -4.90 9.71 7.64
CA GLU A 200 -4.53 10.62 6.56
C GLU A 200 -3.02 10.54 6.35
N ILE A 201 -2.60 10.19 5.14
CA ILE A 201 -1.20 9.94 4.78
C ILE A 201 -0.79 10.88 3.65
N LYS A 202 0.33 11.56 3.82
CA LYS A 202 0.98 12.38 2.79
C LYS A 202 2.10 11.57 2.12
N PHE A 203 2.09 11.53 0.80
CA PHE A 203 3.20 11.01 -0.01
C PHE A 203 3.84 12.15 -0.78
N GLY A 204 5.15 12.36 -0.58
CA GLY A 204 5.93 13.42 -1.22
C GLY A 204 5.19 14.77 -1.25
N ASP A 205 5.08 15.35 -2.43
CA ASP A 205 4.36 16.61 -2.68
C ASP A 205 2.96 16.41 -3.27
N ALA A 206 2.41 15.19 -3.23
CA ALA A 206 1.12 14.85 -3.85
C ALA A 206 0.01 15.83 -3.43
N PRO A 207 -0.77 16.40 -4.37
CA PRO A 207 -1.70 17.49 -4.05
C PRO A 207 -2.85 17.07 -3.13
N VAL A 208 -3.21 15.79 -3.18
CA VAL A 208 -4.26 15.19 -2.35
C VAL A 208 -3.61 14.10 -1.49
N ASN A 209 -3.91 14.12 -0.19
CA ASN A 209 -3.44 13.10 0.74
C ASN A 209 -4.22 11.79 0.53
N THR A 210 -3.60 10.68 0.86
CA THR A 210 -4.21 9.35 0.81
C THR A 210 -4.98 9.07 2.09
N LEU A 211 -6.20 8.57 1.93
CA LEU A 211 -7.00 7.97 2.99
C LEU A 211 -6.68 6.48 3.11
N ASN A 212 -6.41 6.03 4.32
CA ASN A 212 -6.31 4.62 4.68
C ASN A 212 -7.32 4.31 5.78
N TYR A 213 -8.51 3.83 5.39
CA TYR A 213 -9.55 3.45 6.34
C TYR A 213 -9.41 1.97 6.69
N ASN A 214 -9.00 1.68 7.91
CA ASN A 214 -8.78 0.33 8.39
C ASN A 214 -9.99 -0.17 9.18
N ILE A 215 -10.34 -1.42 8.93
CA ILE A 215 -11.26 -2.18 9.75
C ILE A 215 -10.61 -3.52 10.08
N ARG A 216 -10.69 -3.91 11.35
CA ARG A 216 -10.26 -5.22 11.83
C ARG A 216 -11.48 -5.94 12.35
N VAL A 217 -11.86 -7.02 11.69
CA VAL A 217 -12.97 -7.88 12.12
C VAL A 217 -12.36 -9.02 12.91
N LEU A 218 -12.66 -9.10 14.20
CA LEU A 218 -12.12 -10.13 15.06
C LEU A 218 -12.83 -11.47 14.77
N GLY A 219 -12.05 -12.53 14.62
CA GLY A 219 -12.52 -13.90 14.46
C GLY A 219 -12.00 -14.80 15.57
N ARG A 220 -12.38 -16.07 15.51
CA ARG A 220 -12.01 -17.07 16.53
C ARG A 220 -10.51 -17.26 16.70
N LYS A 221 -9.77 -17.23 15.58
CA LYS A 221 -8.35 -17.63 15.50
C LYS A 221 -7.46 -16.57 14.86
N GLY A 222 -8.00 -15.38 14.63
CA GLY A 222 -7.32 -14.35 13.89
C GLY A 222 -8.23 -13.18 13.55
N VAL A 223 -7.74 -12.32 12.67
CA VAL A 223 -8.36 -11.05 12.33
C VAL A 223 -8.45 -10.91 10.82
N LEU A 224 -9.65 -10.59 10.31
CA LEU A 224 -9.80 -10.15 8.93
C LEU A 224 -9.47 -8.66 8.85
N VAL A 225 -8.55 -8.32 7.97
CA VAL A 225 -7.99 -6.98 7.79
C VAL A 225 -8.57 -6.40 6.51
N LEU A 226 -9.39 -5.35 6.65
CA LEU A 226 -9.90 -4.58 5.54
C LEU A 226 -9.24 -3.19 5.57
N ASN A 227 -8.69 -2.73 4.45
CA ASN A 227 -8.13 -1.39 4.35
C ASN A 227 -8.56 -0.70 3.04
N PHE A 228 -9.39 0.33 3.16
CA PHE A 228 -9.78 1.18 2.05
C PHE A 228 -8.63 2.12 1.72
N ILE A 229 -8.23 2.15 0.46
CA ILE A 229 -7.21 3.04 -0.09
C ILE A 229 -7.93 3.97 -1.07
N ALA A 230 -7.93 5.26 -0.76
CA ALA A 230 -8.65 6.30 -1.50
C ALA A 230 -7.95 7.66 -1.37
N GLY A 231 -8.42 8.68 -2.08
CA GLY A 231 -8.12 10.09 -1.79
C GLY A 231 -8.82 10.57 -0.51
N MET A 232 -8.20 11.51 0.22
CA MET A 232 -8.81 12.11 1.42
C MET A 232 -10.11 12.87 1.15
N ASP A 233 -10.23 13.46 -0.03
CA ASP A 233 -11.45 14.10 -0.52
C ASP A 233 -12.62 13.11 -0.73
N GLN A 234 -12.32 11.81 -0.84
CA GLN A 234 -13.30 10.74 -0.97
C GLN A 234 -13.79 10.19 0.39
N LEU A 235 -13.30 10.68 1.54
CA LEU A 235 -13.75 10.20 2.86
C LEU A 235 -15.29 10.15 3.03
N PRO A 236 -16.07 11.15 2.58
CA PRO A 236 -17.53 11.07 2.64
C PRO A 236 -18.12 9.92 1.80
N LEU A 237 -17.55 9.64 0.64
CA LEU A 237 -17.95 8.52 -0.23
C LEU A 237 -17.60 7.19 0.43
N ILE A 238 -16.39 7.06 1.01
CA ILE A 238 -15.97 5.86 1.71
C ILE A 238 -16.89 5.57 2.90
N ASN A 239 -17.20 6.59 3.71
CA ASN A 239 -18.14 6.45 4.84
C ASN A 239 -19.53 5.93 4.41
N GLN A 240 -20.02 6.31 3.23
CA GLN A 240 -21.29 5.81 2.70
C GLN A 240 -21.25 4.35 2.25
N ASN A 241 -20.06 3.83 1.92
CA ASN A 241 -19.86 2.47 1.42
C ASN A 241 -19.35 1.48 2.47
N LEU A 242 -18.99 1.94 3.68
CA LEU A 242 -18.45 1.09 4.75
C LEU A 242 -19.33 -0.14 5.02
N ASP A 243 -20.61 0.07 5.28
CA ASP A 243 -21.53 -1.03 5.62
C ASP A 243 -21.72 -2.01 4.46
N SER A 244 -21.72 -1.50 3.23
CA SER A 244 -21.85 -2.34 2.04
C SER A 244 -20.65 -3.26 1.85
N VAL A 245 -19.43 -2.75 2.07
CA VAL A 245 -18.20 -3.56 1.98
C VAL A 245 -18.09 -4.50 3.18
N LEU A 246 -18.47 -4.08 4.38
CA LEU A 246 -18.46 -4.93 5.57
C LEU A 246 -19.39 -6.13 5.44
N ALA A 247 -20.54 -5.96 4.78
CA ALA A 247 -21.46 -7.04 4.50
C ALA A 247 -20.96 -8.03 3.44
N ILE A 248 -19.85 -7.73 2.74
CA ILE A 248 -19.25 -8.65 1.76
C ILE A 248 -18.52 -9.78 2.49
N ALA A 249 -17.81 -9.49 3.59
CA ALA A 249 -16.91 -10.46 4.21
C ALA A 249 -17.46 -10.99 5.54
N ASP A 250 -17.72 -12.29 5.58
CA ASP A 250 -18.21 -12.97 6.78
C ASP A 250 -17.32 -14.15 7.17
N PHE A 251 -17.07 -14.28 8.48
CA PHE A 251 -16.48 -15.49 9.03
C PHE A 251 -17.48 -16.66 8.91
N LYS A 252 -16.97 -17.82 8.49
CA LYS A 252 -17.77 -19.05 8.46
C LYS A 252 -18.12 -19.50 9.87
N GLU A 253 -19.18 -20.31 9.99
CA GLU A 253 -19.55 -20.95 11.26
C GLU A 253 -18.36 -21.75 11.82
N GLY A 254 -18.10 -21.59 13.12
CA GLY A 254 -16.93 -22.18 13.78
C GLY A 254 -15.66 -21.32 13.71
N SER A 255 -15.67 -20.22 12.94
CA SER A 255 -14.57 -19.25 12.82
C SER A 255 -14.92 -17.87 13.37
N LYS A 256 -16.15 -17.66 13.87
CA LYS A 256 -16.58 -16.35 14.39
C LYS A 256 -15.96 -16.08 15.76
N TYR A 257 -15.84 -14.82 16.12
CA TYR A 257 -15.32 -14.41 17.44
C TYR A 257 -16.03 -15.14 18.60
N ALA A 258 -17.36 -15.22 18.53
CA ALA A 258 -18.19 -15.91 19.54
C ALA A 258 -17.99 -17.43 19.60
N ASP A 259 -17.33 -18.04 18.60
CA ASP A 259 -17.03 -19.48 18.57
C ASP A 259 -15.73 -19.83 19.32
N PHE A 260 -15.09 -18.86 19.97
CA PHE A 260 -13.89 -19.06 20.77
C PHE A 260 -14.12 -20.04 21.93
N ASN A 261 -13.16 -20.95 22.09
CA ASN A 261 -13.12 -21.89 23.18
C ASN A 261 -11.77 -21.77 23.93
N PRO A 262 -11.76 -21.24 25.16
CA PRO A 262 -10.54 -21.03 25.93
C PRO A 262 -9.81 -22.33 26.32
N ASP A 263 -10.46 -23.50 26.23
CA ASP A 263 -9.83 -24.78 26.55
C ASP A 263 -8.93 -25.30 25.42
N ILE A 264 -9.11 -24.82 24.18
CA ILE A 264 -8.43 -25.37 23.00
C ILE A 264 -7.88 -24.33 22.02
N ASP A 265 -8.39 -23.10 22.04
CA ASP A 265 -7.98 -22.06 21.12
C ASP A 265 -6.84 -21.21 21.69
N ASP A 266 -5.89 -20.89 20.83
CA ASP A 266 -4.78 -20.02 21.18
C ASP A 266 -5.24 -18.56 21.28
N VAL A 267 -4.78 -17.87 22.33
CA VAL A 267 -4.99 -16.43 22.51
C VAL A 267 -3.78 -15.69 21.94
N ALA A 268 -4.05 -14.66 21.12
CA ALA A 268 -3.00 -13.81 20.58
C ALA A 268 -2.20 -13.16 21.72
N ALA A 269 -0.90 -12.95 21.52
CA ALA A 269 -0.03 -12.34 22.52
C ALA A 269 -0.29 -10.84 22.75
N TYR A 270 -1.35 -10.28 22.16
CA TYR A 270 -1.67 -8.86 22.13
C TYR A 270 -3.19 -8.63 22.08
N GLY A 271 -3.63 -7.45 22.56
CA GLY A 271 -5.01 -6.98 22.52
C GLY A 271 -5.29 -5.99 21.37
N ILE A 272 -6.40 -5.26 21.46
CA ILE A 272 -6.90 -4.35 20.44
C ILE A 272 -5.94 -3.18 20.19
N GLY A 273 -5.25 -2.68 21.22
CA GLY A 273 -4.32 -1.55 21.06
C GLY A 273 -3.20 -1.84 20.06
N ALA A 274 -2.70 -3.08 20.05
CA ALA A 274 -1.65 -3.50 19.13
C ALA A 274 -2.12 -3.62 17.68
N LEU A 275 -3.42 -3.88 17.44
CA LEU A 275 -3.98 -3.94 16.09
C LEU A 275 -3.94 -2.59 15.38
N VAL A 276 -4.06 -1.48 16.13
CA VAL A 276 -3.99 -0.12 15.58
C VAL A 276 -2.53 0.31 15.41
N ALA A 277 -1.70 0.04 16.42
CA ALA A 277 -0.28 0.40 16.42
C ALA A 277 0.55 -0.35 15.37
N GLY A 278 0.09 -1.53 14.98
CA GLY A 278 0.92 -2.55 14.35
C GLY A 278 1.80 -3.26 15.39
N LYS A 279 2.40 -4.40 15.01
CA LYS A 279 3.21 -5.29 15.88
C LYS A 279 4.51 -4.66 16.44
N VAL A 280 4.65 -3.33 16.38
CA VAL A 280 5.85 -2.56 16.75
C VAL A 280 5.89 -2.23 18.25
N LEU A 281 5.02 -2.80 19.09
CA LEU A 281 5.16 -2.69 20.54
C LEU A 281 6.39 -3.47 21.11
N ALA A 282 7.13 -4.20 20.29
CA ALA A 282 8.28 -4.99 20.74
C ALA A 282 9.51 -4.14 21.18
N LYS A 283 9.59 -2.85 20.81
CA LYS A 283 10.74 -2.01 21.19
C LYS A 283 10.64 -1.46 22.62
N THR A 284 9.45 -1.21 23.15
CA THR A 284 9.29 -0.76 24.55
C THR A 284 9.61 -1.87 25.54
N GLY A 285 9.29 -3.14 25.23
CA GLY A 285 9.71 -4.30 26.01
C GLY A 285 11.22 -4.48 26.08
N LEU A 286 11.92 -4.31 24.95
CA LEU A 286 13.39 -4.33 24.88
C LEU A 286 14.02 -3.15 25.63
N ILE A 287 13.46 -1.95 25.53
CA ILE A 287 13.94 -0.77 26.26
C ILE A 287 13.69 -0.92 27.76
N ALA A 288 12.50 -1.37 28.18
CA ALA A 288 12.18 -1.63 29.58
C ALA A 288 13.05 -2.77 30.15
N ALA A 289 13.23 -3.86 29.40
CA ALA A 289 14.14 -4.95 29.77
C ALA A 289 15.59 -4.48 29.82
N ALA A 290 16.05 -3.64 28.88
CA ALA A 290 17.38 -3.06 28.87
C ALA A 290 17.57 -2.09 30.06
N LEU A 291 16.57 -1.31 30.44
CA LEU A 291 16.60 -0.44 31.61
C LEU A 291 16.64 -1.24 32.92
N ILE A 292 15.86 -2.32 33.03
CA ILE A 292 15.91 -3.24 34.18
C ILE A 292 17.26 -3.98 34.23
N PHE A 293 17.76 -4.45 33.09
CA PHE A 293 19.07 -5.10 32.96
C PHE A 293 20.20 -4.14 33.31
N LEU A 294 20.17 -2.90 32.81
CA LEU A 294 21.15 -1.85 33.13
C LEU A 294 21.06 -1.45 34.61
N LYS A 295 19.87 -1.37 35.20
CA LYS A 295 19.71 -1.14 36.65
C LYS A 295 20.32 -2.29 37.47
N LYS A 296 20.20 -3.54 37.01
CA LYS A 296 20.67 -4.73 37.73
C LYS A 296 22.16 -5.04 37.51
N PHE A 297 22.70 -4.72 36.33
CA PHE A 297 24.05 -5.10 35.90
C PHE A 297 24.94 -3.92 35.46
N GLY A 298 24.42 -2.69 35.46
CA GLY A 298 25.12 -1.50 34.97
C GLY A 298 26.43 -1.22 35.70
N VAL A 299 26.51 -1.50 37.01
CA VAL A 299 27.76 -1.38 37.78
C VAL A 299 28.83 -2.33 37.24
N ILE A 300 28.47 -3.58 36.91
CA ILE A 300 29.40 -4.57 36.36
C ILE A 300 29.86 -4.18 34.95
N ILE A 301 28.94 -3.66 34.13
CA ILE A 301 29.23 -3.17 32.78
C ILE A 301 30.22 -2.00 32.83
N VAL A 302 30.01 -1.02 33.72
CA VAL A 302 30.90 0.14 33.91
C VAL A 302 32.28 -0.30 34.40
N LEU A 303 32.35 -1.24 35.36
CA LEU A 303 33.62 -1.78 35.84
C LEU A 303 34.38 -2.56 34.76
N GLY A 304 33.67 -3.35 33.94
CA GLY A 304 34.22 -4.09 32.81
C GLY A 304 34.79 -3.16 31.73
N LEU A 305 34.05 -2.11 31.36
CA LEU A 305 34.49 -1.09 30.41
C LEU A 305 35.70 -0.31 30.94
N GLY A 306 35.71 0.04 32.23
CA GLY A 306 36.85 0.70 32.88
C GLY A 306 38.12 -0.16 32.87
N ALA A 307 37.99 -1.46 33.15
CA ALA A 307 39.11 -2.39 33.10
C ALA A 307 39.65 -2.59 31.67
N PHE A 308 38.76 -2.65 30.68
CA PHE A 308 39.11 -2.77 29.27
C PHE A 308 39.83 -1.53 28.74
N MET A 309 39.32 -0.32 29.04
CA MET A 309 39.97 0.94 28.67
C MET A 309 41.35 1.09 29.33
N ARG A 310 41.50 0.65 30.58
CA ARG A 310 42.80 0.63 31.26
C ARG A 310 43.79 -0.34 30.60
N LYS A 311 43.32 -1.48 30.09
CA LYS A 311 44.13 -2.45 29.34
C LYS A 311 44.59 -1.88 28.00
N LEU A 312 43.71 -1.21 27.26
CA LEU A 312 44.06 -0.53 26.00
C LEU A 312 45.04 0.63 26.21
N TYR A 313 44.87 1.41 27.29
CA TYR A 313 45.77 2.51 27.61
C TYR A 313 47.17 2.02 28.03
N LYS A 314 47.25 0.92 28.79
CA LYS A 314 48.52 0.26 29.12
C LYS A 314 49.21 -0.33 27.88
N GLY A 315 48.45 -0.95 26.97
CA GLY A 315 49.00 -1.49 25.71
C GLY A 315 49.64 -0.41 24.81
N ARG A 316 49.06 0.80 24.79
CA ARG A 316 49.64 1.95 24.07
C ARG A 316 50.92 2.50 24.72
N LYS A 317 51.02 2.51 26.05
CA LYS A 317 52.25 2.90 26.75
C LYS A 317 53.41 1.92 26.53
N SER A 318 53.13 0.62 26.46
CA SER A 318 54.15 -0.40 26.19
C SER A 318 54.77 -0.25 24.79
N LYS A 319 53.94 0.00 23.76
CA LYS A 319 54.41 0.22 22.38
C LYS A 319 55.19 1.53 22.20
N ALA A 320 54.87 2.57 22.95
CA ALA A 320 55.60 3.85 22.89
C ALA A 320 57.01 3.76 23.51
N GLN A 321 57.23 2.81 24.42
CA GLN A 321 58.51 2.62 25.11
C GLN A 321 59.45 1.67 24.34
N GLU A 322 58.92 0.67 23.62
CA GLU A 322 59.71 -0.15 22.68
C GLU A 322 60.20 0.65 21.45
N SER A 323 59.44 1.62 20.96
CA SER A 323 59.88 2.49 19.86
C SER A 323 60.97 3.49 20.23
N SER A 324 61.07 3.87 21.52
CA SER A 324 62.13 4.77 21.99
C SER A 324 63.47 4.04 22.22
N ASP A 325 63.44 2.77 22.64
CA ASP A 325 64.67 1.99 22.83
C ASP A 325 65.26 1.48 21.51
N SER A 326 64.44 1.15 20.51
CA SER A 326 64.92 0.74 19.17
C SER A 326 65.58 1.87 18.37
N SER A 327 65.39 3.13 18.75
CA SER A 327 65.99 4.30 18.06
C SER A 327 67.30 4.77 18.70
N ALA A 328 67.74 4.12 19.78
CA ALA A 328 68.96 4.46 20.52
C ALA A 328 70.14 3.51 20.25
N GLU A 329 69.94 2.45 19.45
CA GLU A 329 70.97 1.46 19.07
C GLU A 329 71.35 1.46 17.57
N SER A 330 71.02 2.51 16.83
CA SER A 330 71.49 2.70 15.43
C SER A 330 72.37 3.93 15.27
#